data_AF-X1D536-F1
#
_entry.id   AF-X1D536-F1
#
_cell.length_a   1.000
_cell.length_b   1.000
_cell.length_c   1.000
_cell.angle_alpha   90.00
_cell.angle_beta   90.00
_cell.angle_gamma   90.00
#
_symmetry.space_group_name_H-M   'P 1'
#
loop_
_entity.id
_entity.type
_entity.pdbx_description
1 polymer ?
#
loop_
_entity_poly.entity_id
_entity_poly.type
_entity_poly.pdbx_seq_one_letter_code
_entity_poly.pdbx_strand_id
1 'polypeptide(L)'
;QKSEAESHYELADQLKWFGAPNVALRARLEEFATDSFENLLFSIQLFGMLHRNGTFPRQVMVVGLRFKKRRYQLHAETIISLQHRNIPPFVFRYDDVNDIPDYVLEGGSRQGEELTLLQFRQWPLGDGGELLAKRQKRDPHGWYDKKPYP
;
A
#
# COMPACT_ATOMS: atom_id res chain seq x y z
N GLN A 1 10.86 6.28 16.48
CA GLN A 1 10.60 4.86 16.11
C GLN A 1 10.74 4.82 14.59
N LYS A 2 11.53 3.90 14.03
CA LYS A 2 11.70 3.82 12.56
C LYS A 2 10.46 3.23 11.91
N SER A 3 10.09 3.71 10.73
CA SER A 3 9.00 3.14 9.95
C SER A 3 9.44 1.86 9.24
N GLU A 4 8.48 1.05 8.79
CA GLU A 4 8.77 -0.11 7.93
C GLU A 4 9.42 0.34 6.60
N ALA A 5 8.94 1.45 6.02
CA ALA A 5 9.48 2.00 4.79
C ALA A 5 10.95 2.43 4.93
N GLU A 6 11.28 3.13 6.01
CA GLU A 6 12.66 3.53 6.33
C GLU A 6 13.58 2.31 6.46
N SER A 7 13.10 1.26 7.15
CA SER A 7 13.85 0.02 7.34
C SER A 7 14.17 -0.68 6.01
N HIS A 8 13.19 -0.76 5.09
CA HIS A 8 13.40 -1.35 3.76
C HIS A 8 14.36 -0.53 2.89
N TYR A 9 14.27 0.79 2.97
CA TYR A 9 15.16 1.69 2.23
C TYR A 9 16.61 1.55 2.69
N GLU A 10 16.86 1.58 4.00
CA GLU A 10 18.20 1.39 4.58
C GLU A 10 18.80 0.04 4.18
N LEU A 11 18.00 -1.02 4.23
CA LEU A 11 18.44 -2.35 3.81
C LEU A 11 18.80 -2.39 2.32
N ALA A 12 17.96 -1.79 1.47
CA ALA A 12 18.21 -1.72 0.03
C ALA A 12 19.47 -0.90 -0.31
N ASP A 13 19.75 0.16 0.45
CA ASP A 13 20.96 0.97 0.29
C ASP A 13 22.21 0.20 0.72
N GLN A 14 22.19 -0.37 1.93
CA GLN A 14 23.30 -1.15 2.49
C GLN A 14 23.68 -2.34 1.62
N LEU A 15 22.68 -3.05 1.09
CA LEU A 15 22.88 -4.22 0.23
C LEU A 15 23.02 -3.87 -1.27
N LYS A 16 23.02 -2.57 -1.61
CA LYS A 16 23.15 -2.06 -2.98
C LYS A 16 22.07 -2.60 -3.94
N TRP A 17 20.88 -2.91 -3.43
CA TRP A 17 19.76 -3.45 -4.21
C TRP A 17 19.13 -2.44 -5.17
N PHE A 18 19.34 -1.14 -4.96
CA PHE A 18 18.90 -0.13 -5.93
C PHE A 18 19.52 -0.32 -7.33
N GLY A 19 20.70 -0.97 -7.43
CA GLY A 19 21.39 -1.29 -8.68
C GLY A 19 21.95 -0.08 -9.45
N ALA A 20 21.39 1.12 -9.26
CA ALA A 20 21.89 2.37 -9.83
C ALA A 20 21.50 3.60 -8.97
N PRO A 21 22.35 4.65 -8.86
CA PRO A 21 22.10 5.81 -8.00
C PRO A 21 20.80 6.57 -8.33
N ASN A 22 20.40 6.62 -9.60
CA ASN A 22 19.18 7.29 -10.03
C ASN A 22 17.89 6.55 -9.58
N VAL A 23 17.98 5.28 -9.18
CA VAL A 23 16.86 4.55 -8.60
C VAL A 23 16.66 4.99 -7.16
N ALA A 24 17.73 5.02 -6.34
CA ALA A 24 17.68 5.53 -4.98
C ALA A 24 17.16 6.97 -4.91
N LEU A 25 17.65 7.86 -5.78
CA LEU A 25 17.21 9.27 -5.84
C LEU A 25 15.72 9.46 -6.16
N ARG A 26 15.06 8.46 -6.75
CA ARG A 26 13.63 8.48 -7.09
C ARG A 26 12.79 7.63 -6.14
N ALA A 27 13.41 6.84 -5.27
CA ALA A 27 12.71 6.11 -4.23
C ALA A 27 12.16 7.10 -3.19
N ARG A 28 10.95 6.85 -2.73
CA ARG A 28 10.22 7.71 -1.80
C ARG A 28 9.59 6.82 -0.74
N LEU A 29 9.52 7.33 0.47
CA LEU A 29 8.94 6.63 1.62
C LEU A 29 7.54 7.17 1.85
N GLU A 30 6.58 6.25 1.98
CA GLU A 30 5.25 6.53 2.49
C GLU A 30 5.22 5.99 3.93
N GLU A 31 4.89 6.85 4.89
CA GLU A 31 5.04 6.57 6.33
C GLU A 31 3.76 6.83 7.13
N PHE A 32 2.68 7.22 6.46
CA PHE A 32 1.39 7.57 7.08
C PHE A 32 0.34 6.49 6.94
N ALA A 33 0.47 5.55 6.00
CA ALA A 33 -0.50 4.47 5.85
C ALA A 33 -0.57 3.58 7.11
N THR A 34 -1.79 3.32 7.58
CA THR A 34 -2.03 2.44 8.73
C THR A 34 -2.63 1.09 8.33
N ASP A 35 -3.02 0.96 7.05
CA ASP A 35 -3.48 -0.27 6.45
C ASP A 35 -3.07 -0.43 4.98
N SER A 36 -3.43 -1.57 4.38
CA SER A 36 -3.06 -1.91 3.02
C SER A 36 -3.73 -1.09 1.92
N PHE A 37 -4.93 -0.57 2.17
CA PHE A 37 -5.63 0.26 1.20
C PHE A 37 -4.88 1.58 1.07
N GLU A 38 -4.52 2.16 2.22
CA GLU A 38 -3.74 3.40 2.28
C GLU A 38 -2.33 3.24 1.75
N ASN A 39 -1.66 2.12 2.00
CA ASN A 39 -0.37 1.84 1.39
C ASN A 39 -0.40 2.06 -0.13
N LEU A 40 -1.48 1.62 -0.80
CA LEU A 40 -1.66 1.83 -2.23
C LEU A 40 -2.08 3.27 -2.56
N LEU A 41 -3.12 3.77 -1.89
CA LEU A 41 -3.68 5.10 -2.15
C LEU A 41 -2.67 6.22 -1.92
N PHE A 42 -2.03 6.24 -0.76
CA PHE A 42 -1.08 7.27 -0.35
C PHE A 42 0.19 7.22 -1.19
N SER A 43 0.65 6.04 -1.60
CA SER A 43 1.77 5.93 -2.55
C SER A 43 1.44 6.59 -3.90
N ILE A 44 0.21 6.43 -4.40
CA ILE A 44 -0.24 7.06 -5.65
C ILE A 44 -0.38 8.58 -5.48
N GLN A 45 -0.93 9.05 -4.36
CA GLN A 45 -1.05 10.48 -4.06
C GLN A 45 0.32 11.14 -3.88
N LEU A 46 1.22 10.52 -3.14
CA LEU A 46 2.61 10.97 -2.96
C LEU A 46 3.31 11.09 -4.31
N PHE A 47 3.13 10.11 -5.20
CA PHE A 47 3.63 10.20 -6.57
C PHE A 47 3.09 11.45 -7.27
N GLY A 48 1.76 11.65 -7.28
CA GLY A 48 1.13 12.81 -7.92
C GLY A 48 1.65 14.14 -7.37
N MET A 49 1.78 14.27 -6.06
CA MET A 49 2.27 15.48 -5.39
C MET A 49 3.72 15.82 -5.70
N LEU A 50 4.57 14.81 -5.90
CA LEU A 50 5.98 15.02 -6.24
C LEU A 50 6.19 15.43 -7.70
N HIS A 51 5.19 15.22 -8.57
CA HIS A 51 5.26 15.66 -9.97
C HIS A 51 4.77 17.10 -10.09
N ARG A 52 5.57 17.97 -10.72
CA ARG A 52 5.30 19.41 -10.86
C ARG A 52 3.92 19.75 -11.45
N ASN A 53 3.34 18.83 -12.21
CA ASN A 53 2.07 19.03 -12.91
C ASN A 53 0.90 18.27 -12.25
N GLY A 54 1.11 17.65 -11.07
CA GLY A 54 0.10 16.83 -10.41
C GLY A 54 -0.23 15.53 -11.16
N THR A 55 0.67 15.04 -12.01
CA THR A 55 0.40 13.87 -12.85
C THR A 55 0.50 12.58 -12.05
N PHE A 56 -0.59 11.82 -12.05
CA PHE A 56 -0.66 10.47 -11.47
C PHE A 56 -0.02 9.40 -12.38
N PRO A 57 0.38 8.25 -11.82
CA PRO A 57 1.00 7.18 -12.59
C PRO A 57 0.00 6.51 -13.54
N ARG A 58 0.43 6.21 -14.77
CA ARG A 58 -0.37 5.42 -15.74
C ARG A 58 -0.37 3.93 -15.44
N GLN A 59 0.65 3.45 -14.73
CA GLN A 59 0.80 2.07 -14.30
C GLN A 59 1.31 2.04 -12.87
N VAL A 60 0.70 1.18 -12.04
CA VAL A 60 1.12 0.92 -10.66
C VAL A 60 1.42 -0.56 -10.54
N MET A 61 2.63 -0.89 -10.08
CA MET A 61 3.06 -2.25 -9.78
C MET A 61 3.30 -2.37 -8.29
N VAL A 62 2.60 -3.30 -7.65
CA VAL A 62 2.85 -3.66 -6.25
C VAL A 62 3.68 -4.94 -6.22
N VAL A 63 4.76 -4.91 -5.46
CA VAL A 63 5.61 -6.07 -5.19
C VAL A 63 5.29 -6.56 -3.78
N GLY A 64 4.86 -7.80 -3.62
CA GLY A 64 4.54 -8.33 -2.29
C GLY A 64 4.17 -9.80 -2.22
N LEU A 65 3.69 -10.22 -1.05
CA LEU A 65 3.34 -11.62 -0.77
C LEU A 65 2.14 -12.09 -1.59
N ARG A 66 2.28 -13.23 -2.28
CA ARG A 66 1.25 -13.84 -3.15
C ARG A 66 -0.15 -13.86 -2.53
N PHE A 67 -0.26 -14.24 -1.25
CA PHE A 67 -1.57 -14.35 -0.59
C PHE A 67 -2.30 -13.01 -0.42
N LYS A 68 -1.60 -11.87 -0.46
CA LYS A 68 -2.19 -10.51 -0.40
C LYS A 68 -2.65 -9.99 -1.77
N LYS A 69 -2.31 -10.67 -2.87
CA LYS A 69 -2.59 -10.22 -4.24
C LYS A 69 -4.05 -9.87 -4.46
N ARG A 70 -4.98 -10.73 -4.01
CA ARG A 70 -6.43 -10.52 -4.17
C ARG A 70 -6.92 -9.25 -3.47
N ARG A 71 -6.38 -8.94 -2.29
CA ARG A 71 -6.74 -7.73 -1.54
C ARG A 71 -6.21 -6.47 -2.23
N TYR A 72 -4.99 -6.48 -2.74
CA TYR A 72 -4.47 -5.34 -3.49
C TYR A 72 -5.18 -5.13 -4.84
N GLN A 73 -5.64 -6.20 -5.49
CA GLN A 73 -6.51 -6.10 -6.67
C GLN A 73 -7.81 -5.37 -6.32
N LEU A 74 -8.48 -5.77 -5.23
CA LEU A 74 -9.69 -5.09 -4.74
C LEU A 74 -9.43 -3.61 -4.43
N HIS A 75 -8.30 -3.28 -3.83
CA HIS A 75 -7.93 -1.89 -3.54
C HIS A 75 -7.76 -1.06 -4.82
N ALA A 76 -7.03 -1.59 -5.80
CA ALA A 76 -6.84 -0.92 -7.08
C ALA A 76 -8.17 -0.72 -7.81
N GLU A 77 -9.03 -1.75 -7.83
CA GLU A 77 -10.38 -1.67 -8.39
C GLU A 77 -11.22 -0.59 -7.67
N THR A 78 -11.14 -0.50 -6.35
CA THR A 78 -11.84 0.51 -5.55
C THR A 78 -11.38 1.92 -5.90
N ILE A 79 -10.07 2.16 -5.99
CA ILE A 79 -9.52 3.48 -6.37
C ILE A 79 -9.97 3.88 -7.78
N ILE A 80 -9.87 2.95 -8.74
CA ILE A 80 -10.21 3.19 -10.15
C ILE A 80 -11.71 3.44 -10.32
N SER A 81 -12.55 2.57 -9.76
CA SER A 81 -14.02 2.60 -9.95
C SER A 81 -14.66 3.82 -9.29
N LEU A 82 -14.18 4.22 -8.11
CA LEU A 82 -14.71 5.37 -7.39
C LEU A 82 -14.09 6.69 -7.85
N GLN A 83 -13.11 6.67 -8.76
CA GLN A 83 -12.24 7.81 -9.07
C GLN A 83 -11.76 8.49 -7.78
N HIS A 84 -11.40 7.68 -6.79
CA HIS A 84 -11.21 8.16 -5.43
C HIS A 84 -10.11 9.24 -5.41
N ARG A 85 -10.38 10.38 -4.77
CA ARG A 85 -9.44 11.53 -4.71
C ARG A 85 -9.04 12.09 -6.08
N ASN A 86 -9.90 11.98 -7.10
CA ASN A 86 -9.63 12.41 -8.47
C ASN A 86 -8.42 11.72 -9.12
N ILE A 87 -8.07 10.52 -8.65
CA ILE A 87 -7.03 9.71 -9.26
C ILE A 87 -7.56 9.16 -10.60
N PRO A 88 -6.89 9.42 -11.73
CA PRO A 88 -7.30 8.87 -13.01
C PRO A 88 -7.09 7.36 -13.05
N PRO A 89 -7.84 6.62 -13.90
CA PRO A 89 -7.63 5.19 -14.08
C PRO A 89 -6.17 4.86 -14.47
N PHE A 90 -5.65 3.77 -13.89
CA PHE A 90 -4.30 3.28 -14.14
C PHE A 90 -4.29 1.77 -14.36
N VAL A 91 -3.25 1.27 -15.01
CA VAL A 91 -3.01 -0.17 -15.14
C VAL A 91 -2.42 -0.70 -13.84
N PHE A 92 -3.12 -1.61 -13.17
CA PHE A 92 -2.63 -2.26 -11.96
C PHE A 92 -1.91 -3.58 -12.28
N ARG A 93 -0.75 -3.80 -11.67
CA ARG A 93 0.01 -5.05 -11.71
C ARG A 93 0.42 -5.47 -10.30
N TYR A 94 0.51 -6.77 -10.07
CA TYR A 94 1.00 -7.33 -8.81
C TYR A 94 2.07 -8.37 -9.13
N ASP A 95 3.28 -8.13 -8.63
CA ASP A 95 4.42 -9.03 -8.71
C ASP A 95 4.58 -9.76 -7.38
N ASP A 96 4.40 -11.08 -7.41
CA ASP A 96 4.47 -11.92 -6.24
C ASP A 96 5.90 -12.36 -5.97
N VAL A 97 6.60 -11.55 -5.17
CA VAL A 97 7.85 -11.96 -4.54
C VAL A 97 7.50 -12.91 -3.41
N ASN A 98 7.47 -14.20 -3.72
CA ASN A 98 7.87 -15.29 -2.83
C ASN A 98 7.46 -16.64 -3.40
N ASP A 99 8.47 -17.49 -3.56
CA ASP A 99 8.34 -18.95 -3.60
C ASP A 99 8.36 -19.50 -2.16
N ILE A 100 7.77 -18.77 -1.20
CA ILE A 100 7.60 -19.27 0.17
C ILE A 100 6.66 -20.47 0.03
N PRO A 101 7.11 -21.67 0.41
CA PRO A 101 6.30 -22.86 0.24
C PRO A 101 4.97 -22.72 0.97
N ASP A 102 3.90 -23.21 0.36
CA ASP A 102 2.55 -23.06 0.88
C ASP A 102 2.41 -23.52 2.34
N TYR A 103 3.18 -24.53 2.77
CA TYR A 103 3.21 -25.03 4.14
C TYR A 103 3.77 -24.03 5.18
N VAL A 104 4.60 -23.07 4.76
CA VAL A 104 5.07 -21.97 5.64
C VAL A 104 4.00 -20.89 5.77
N LEU A 105 3.10 -20.80 4.79
CA LEU A 105 1.94 -19.92 4.78
C LEU A 105 0.67 -20.61 5.34
N GLU A 106 0.73 -21.91 5.64
CA GLU A 106 -0.39 -22.71 6.12
C GLU A 106 -0.73 -22.37 7.58
N GLY A 107 -2.02 -22.04 7.82
CA GLY A 107 -2.54 -21.66 9.12
C GLY A 107 -3.17 -20.25 9.16
N GLY A 108 -3.05 -19.57 10.30
CA GLY A 108 -3.76 -18.32 10.63
C GLY A 108 -3.51 -17.14 9.68
N SER A 109 -2.43 -17.14 8.89
CA SER A 109 -2.13 -16.07 7.93
C SER A 109 -3.06 -16.08 6.72
N ARG A 110 -3.43 -17.25 6.17
CA ARG A 110 -4.39 -17.34 5.05
C ARG A 110 -5.81 -17.03 5.50
N GLN A 111 -6.23 -17.60 6.62
CA GLN A 111 -7.57 -17.33 7.19
C GLN A 111 -7.72 -15.87 7.60
N GLY A 112 -6.69 -15.29 8.24
CA GLY A 112 -6.67 -13.87 8.60
C GLY A 112 -6.71 -12.95 7.37
N GLU A 113 -6.02 -13.31 6.29
CA GLU A 113 -6.10 -12.58 5.02
C GLU A 113 -7.48 -12.65 4.39
N GLU A 114 -8.12 -13.84 4.37
CA GLU A 114 -9.46 -14.01 3.82
C GLU A 114 -10.52 -13.22 4.60
N LEU A 115 -10.44 -13.23 5.94
CA LEU A 115 -11.29 -12.40 6.78
C LEU A 115 -11.06 -10.90 6.52
N THR A 116 -9.81 -10.48 6.39
CA THR A 116 -9.46 -9.08 6.07
C THR A 116 -10.00 -8.69 4.69
N LEU A 117 -9.89 -9.57 3.69
CA LEU A 117 -10.44 -9.35 2.37
C LEU A 117 -11.97 -9.19 2.41
N LEU A 118 -12.68 -10.02 3.18
CA LEU A 118 -14.12 -9.91 3.37
C LEU A 118 -14.51 -8.57 4.02
N GLN A 119 -13.75 -8.11 5.01
CA GLN A 119 -13.96 -6.80 5.63
C GLN A 119 -13.79 -5.66 4.61
N PHE A 120 -12.76 -5.70 3.77
CA PHE A 120 -12.58 -4.70 2.71
C PHE A 120 -13.63 -4.78 1.61
N ARG A 121 -14.22 -5.96 1.33
CA ARG A 121 -15.38 -6.01 0.41
C ARG A 121 -16.60 -5.27 0.98
N GLN A 122 -16.79 -5.30 2.29
CA GLN A 122 -17.87 -4.58 2.96
C GLN A 122 -17.56 -3.08 3.13
N TRP A 123 -16.32 -2.75 3.47
CA TRP A 123 -15.83 -1.40 3.71
C TRP A 123 -14.61 -1.12 2.81
N PRO A 124 -14.81 -0.84 1.50
CA PRO A 124 -13.72 -0.75 0.52
C PRO A 124 -12.65 0.30 0.82
N LEU A 125 -13.03 1.37 1.52
CA LEU A 125 -12.11 2.44 1.93
C LEU A 125 -11.45 2.16 3.29
N GLY A 126 -11.74 1.03 3.92
CA GLY A 126 -11.25 0.67 5.26
C GLY A 126 -11.78 1.55 6.39
N ASP A 127 -12.87 2.28 6.14
CA ASP A 127 -13.45 3.30 7.01
C ASP A 127 -14.62 2.80 7.87
N GLY A 128 -14.83 1.48 7.95
CA GLY A 128 -15.89 0.88 8.75
C GLY A 128 -15.48 -0.38 9.51
N GLY A 129 -16.29 -0.73 10.51
CA GLY A 129 -16.14 -1.93 11.33
C GLY A 129 -14.78 -2.08 12.01
N GLU A 130 -14.25 -3.30 12.01
CA GLU A 130 -12.95 -3.62 12.61
C GLU A 130 -11.77 -2.94 11.90
N LEU A 131 -11.92 -2.60 10.61
CA LEU A 131 -10.88 -1.91 9.85
C LEU A 131 -10.66 -0.50 10.39
N LEU A 132 -11.75 0.26 10.62
CA LEU A 132 -11.66 1.58 11.22
C LEU A 132 -11.05 1.53 12.63
N ALA A 133 -11.44 0.55 13.44
CA ALA A 133 -10.89 0.39 14.78
C ALA A 133 -9.38 0.08 14.74
N LYS A 134 -8.93 -0.80 13.82
CA LYS A 134 -7.50 -1.10 13.60
C LYS A 134 -6.74 0.13 13.15
N ARG A 135 -7.32 0.89 12.23
CA ARG A 135 -6.79 2.13 11.68
C ARG A 135 -6.56 3.18 12.77
N GLN A 136 -7.57 3.48 13.57
CA GLN A 136 -7.48 4.41 14.70
C GLN A 136 -6.43 3.96 15.73
N LYS A 137 -6.36 2.66 16.04
CA LYS A 137 -5.35 2.12 16.98
C LYS A 137 -3.91 2.29 16.47
N ARG A 138 -3.72 2.31 15.15
CA ARG A 138 -2.40 2.43 14.49
C ARG A 138 -2.04 3.87 14.13
N ASP A 139 -2.89 4.84 14.43
CA ASP A 139 -2.62 6.27 14.29
C ASP A 139 -2.37 6.91 15.68
N PRO A 140 -1.17 6.74 16.27
CA PRO A 140 -0.86 7.26 17.60
C PRO A 140 -0.86 8.80 17.68
N HIS A 141 -0.94 9.50 16.55
CA HIS A 141 -0.78 10.95 16.46
C HIS A 141 -2.00 11.68 15.88
N GLY A 142 -3.09 10.96 15.56
CA GLY A 142 -4.31 11.54 15.02
C GLY A 142 -4.11 12.19 13.64
N TRP A 143 -3.23 11.64 12.80
CA TRP A 143 -3.01 12.13 11.44
C TRP A 143 -4.26 12.02 10.55
N TYR A 144 -5.23 11.16 10.89
CA TYR A 144 -6.47 11.05 10.11
C TYR A 144 -7.25 12.34 9.98
N ASP A 145 -7.32 13.13 11.05
CA ASP A 145 -8.01 14.43 11.02
C ASP A 145 -7.26 15.44 10.16
N LYS A 146 -5.97 15.20 9.90
CA LYS A 146 -5.08 16.11 9.18
C LYS A 146 -5.03 15.85 7.67
N LYS A 147 -5.54 14.71 7.19
CA LYS A 147 -5.53 14.28 5.77
C LYS A 147 -4.13 14.46 5.14
N PRO A 148 -3.20 13.50 5.30
CA PRO A 148 -1.80 13.68 4.89
C PRO A 148 -1.63 14.02 3.40
N TYR A 149 -2.61 13.63 2.58
CA TYR A 149 -2.69 13.93 1.17
C TYR A 149 -4.08 14.49 0.81
N PRO A 150 -4.15 15.59 0.02
CA PRO A 150 -5.41 16.23 -0.40
C PRO A 150 -6.31 15.30 -1.23
#